data_AF-B4KPZ4-F1
#
_entry.id   AF-B4KPZ4-F1
#
_cell.length_a   1.000
_cell.length_b   1.000
_cell.length_c   1.000
_cell.angle_alpha   90.00
_cell.angle_beta   90.00
_cell.angle_gamma   90.00
#
_symmetry.space_group_name_H-M   'P 1'
#
loop_
_entity.id
_entity.type
_entity.pdbx_description
1 polymer ?
#
loop_
_entity_poly.entity_id
_entity_poly.type
_entity_poly.pdbx_seq_one_letter_code
_entity_poly.pdbx_strand_id
1 'polypeptide(L)'
;MAMLTRLTSSGTTTVAPGSPKGLQRFQNYLSAFLWPGASQRQQRKSSTQLDAIDCFTNELVNRKTQKWGELRESLMKPAVEEANYGGSTFGQNVGLMSKGMMSDLKALRSPQLGLDIRSLSQPQLDNLLLATLEIKNKLDFLYLIRQCVRWQQLPCNEVFISCLKYLSSLGRMQQLESLAETCRQLNHPFATIYSDLAPFKAIALWHNGNSDVALMTLHRGYGGSLNTEEGRRMIRVAFRTIVEETLAQKSEAVLVSLMEVARAIHREHKDIFVVACVWKQCFASDWFSDQKSAGELFEHYKELQQLVDRRASPLCSSFLSRHNVDAVHRLIEVFLQHNQRSACANCLSLLFNYQYLRKDLRACAEIVKSCSELEMPLTELQNEQFLSLFLDQSEPFDTAAGSRTMGSKYKTKSFQYKF
;
A
#
# COMPACT_ATOMS: atom_id res chain seq x y z
N MET A 1 -12.44 -21.07 -46.38
CA MET A 1 -13.79 -20.52 -46.09
C MET A 1 -13.80 -20.01 -44.65
N ALA A 2 -14.03 -18.70 -44.52
CA ALA A 2 -14.57 -17.96 -43.36
C ALA A 2 -13.92 -18.12 -41.97
N MET A 3 -12.96 -17.24 -41.65
CA MET A 3 -13.01 -16.24 -40.56
C MET A 3 -11.59 -15.75 -40.17
N LEU A 4 -10.93 -15.03 -41.07
CA LEU A 4 -9.70 -14.28 -40.77
C LEU A 4 -9.65 -12.98 -41.60
N THR A 5 -10.77 -12.26 -41.68
CA THR A 5 -10.87 -11.03 -42.46
C THR A 5 -11.97 -10.12 -41.92
N ARG A 6 -11.74 -9.46 -40.78
CA ARG A 6 -12.56 -8.31 -40.35
C ARG A 6 -11.94 -7.45 -39.24
N LEU A 7 -10.70 -7.00 -39.40
CA LEU A 7 -10.14 -5.92 -38.56
C LEU A 7 -9.20 -4.96 -39.33
N THR A 8 -9.44 -4.76 -40.63
CA THR A 8 -8.77 -3.70 -41.41
C THR A 8 -9.81 -2.87 -42.16
N SER A 9 -9.69 -1.55 -42.05
CA SER A 9 -10.60 -0.48 -42.49
C SER A 9 -11.79 -0.25 -41.54
N SER A 10 -11.95 0.90 -40.90
CA SER A 10 -11.83 2.25 -41.45
C SER A 10 -11.66 3.29 -40.32
N GLY A 11 -10.98 4.40 -40.59
CA GLY A 11 -11.04 5.60 -39.75
C GLY A 11 -9.70 6.25 -39.41
N THR A 12 -8.88 6.58 -40.40
CA THR A 12 -7.77 7.54 -40.28
C THR A 12 -8.30 8.89 -39.81
N THR A 13 -7.89 9.33 -38.61
CA THR A 13 -7.75 10.76 -38.29
C THR A 13 -6.35 10.98 -37.73
N THR A 14 -5.50 11.52 -38.60
CA THR A 14 -4.23 12.13 -38.23
C THR A 14 -4.51 13.30 -37.29
N VAL A 15 -3.99 13.24 -36.06
CA VAL A 15 -3.98 14.39 -35.15
C VAL A 15 -2.54 14.80 -34.94
N ALA A 16 -2.23 16.02 -35.37
CA ALA A 16 -0.93 16.65 -35.23
C ALA A 16 -0.47 16.70 -33.74
N PRO A 17 0.85 16.67 -33.48
CA PRO A 17 1.38 16.78 -32.13
C PRO A 17 1.07 18.19 -31.60
N GLY A 18 0.28 18.27 -30.53
CA GLY A 18 -0.09 19.56 -29.91
C GLY A 18 -1.58 19.78 -29.63
N SER A 19 -2.45 18.76 -29.69
CA SER A 19 -3.86 18.98 -29.34
C SER A 19 -4.13 18.85 -27.82
N PRO A 20 -4.77 19.86 -27.17
CA PRO A 20 -5.06 19.87 -25.74
C PRO A 20 -6.01 18.74 -25.29
N LYS A 21 -6.70 18.08 -26.23
CA LYS A 21 -7.64 16.98 -25.96
C LYS A 21 -6.93 15.65 -25.64
N GLY A 22 -5.68 15.46 -26.08
CA GLY A 22 -4.87 14.29 -25.72
C GLY A 22 -4.38 14.35 -24.27
N LEU A 23 -3.96 15.54 -23.84
CA LEU A 23 -3.47 15.79 -22.48
C LEU A 23 -4.61 15.73 -21.43
N GLN A 24 -5.81 16.20 -21.81
CA GLN A 24 -7.00 16.14 -20.97
C GLN A 24 -7.49 14.70 -20.73
N ARG A 25 -7.38 13.82 -21.74
CA ARG A 25 -7.67 12.39 -21.57
C ARG A 25 -6.63 11.71 -20.67
N PHE A 26 -5.36 12.06 -20.80
CA PHE A 26 -4.29 11.54 -19.94
C PHE A 26 -4.43 12.01 -18.47
N GLN A 27 -4.80 13.27 -18.24
CA GLN A 27 -5.12 13.80 -16.90
C GLN A 27 -6.38 13.18 -16.29
N ASN A 28 -7.38 12.84 -17.10
CA ASN A 28 -8.59 12.14 -16.62
C ASN A 28 -8.32 10.69 -16.23
N TYR A 29 -7.37 10.00 -16.89
CA TYR A 29 -6.95 8.66 -16.47
C TYR A 29 -6.11 8.68 -15.19
N LEU A 30 -5.28 9.70 -14.97
CA LEU A 30 -4.47 9.85 -13.75
C LEU A 30 -5.32 10.26 -12.53
N SER A 31 -6.32 11.14 -12.72
CA SER A 31 -7.22 11.57 -11.64
C SER A 31 -8.18 10.46 -11.20
N ALA A 32 -8.65 9.60 -12.11
CA ALA A 32 -9.50 8.46 -11.78
C ALA A 32 -8.76 7.32 -11.05
N PHE A 33 -7.44 7.22 -11.20
CA PHE A 33 -6.63 6.16 -10.58
C PHE A 33 -6.07 6.54 -9.20
N LEU A 34 -5.95 7.84 -8.90
CA LEU A 34 -5.30 8.34 -7.68
C LEU A 34 -6.25 8.89 -6.60
N TRP A 35 -7.56 9.06 -6.89
CA TRP A 35 -8.48 9.64 -5.90
C TRP A 35 -9.95 9.21 -6.08
N PRO A 36 -10.46 8.19 -5.37
CA PRO A 36 -11.88 8.05 -5.12
C PRO A 36 -12.23 8.86 -3.85
N GLY A 37 -12.68 10.09 -4.06
CA GLY A 37 -13.42 10.90 -3.07
C GLY A 37 -12.60 11.84 -2.19
N ALA A 38 -12.72 13.14 -2.43
CA ALA A 38 -12.72 14.17 -1.37
C ALA A 38 -13.14 15.51 -1.97
N SER A 39 -14.44 15.82 -1.91
CA SER A 39 -14.95 17.17 -2.08
C SER A 39 -15.51 17.61 -0.74
N GLN A 40 -14.77 18.40 0.03
CA GLN A 40 -15.37 19.35 0.97
C GLN A 40 -14.36 20.44 1.34
N ARG A 41 -14.57 21.63 0.75
CA ARG A 41 -13.98 22.90 1.17
C ARG A 41 -14.72 23.39 2.42
N GLN A 42 -13.98 23.80 3.45
CA GLN A 42 -14.50 24.60 4.55
C GLN A 42 -14.71 26.06 4.11
N GLN A 43 -15.91 26.60 4.32
CA GLN A 43 -16.15 28.02 4.55
C GLN A 43 -17.13 28.16 5.72
N ARG A 44 -16.71 28.83 6.78
CA ARG A 44 -17.55 29.27 7.91
C ARG A 44 -18.39 30.47 7.49
N LYS A 45 -19.74 30.42 7.63
CA LYS A 45 -20.63 31.49 8.19
C LYS A 45 -22.04 30.92 8.48
N SER A 46 -22.67 31.44 9.54
CA SER A 46 -24.13 31.40 9.89
C SER A 46 -24.66 30.23 10.74
N SER A 47 -25.12 30.55 11.96
CA SER A 47 -25.62 29.66 13.01
C SER A 47 -27.04 29.10 12.81
N THR A 48 -27.47 28.92 11.57
CA THR A 48 -28.76 28.30 11.19
C THR A 48 -28.58 26.94 10.50
N GLN A 49 -27.34 26.49 10.29
CA GLN A 49 -27.03 25.18 9.69
C GLN A 49 -26.85 24.03 10.70
N LEU A 50 -26.75 24.32 12.00
CA LEU A 50 -26.59 23.29 13.03
C LEU A 50 -27.85 22.42 13.18
N ASP A 51 -29.05 23.01 13.13
CA ASP A 51 -30.32 22.26 13.18
C ASP A 51 -30.57 21.40 11.93
N ALA A 52 -30.11 21.86 10.76
CA ALA A 52 -30.25 21.09 9.51
C ALA A 52 -29.32 19.88 9.46
N ILE A 53 -28.11 20.00 10.03
CA ILE A 53 -27.15 18.90 10.13
C ILE A 53 -27.63 17.89 11.18
N ASP A 54 -28.19 18.32 12.31
CA ASP A 54 -28.74 17.41 13.32
C ASP A 54 -30.00 16.68 12.83
N CYS A 55 -30.89 17.34 12.08
CA CYS A 55 -32.00 16.69 11.39
C CYS A 55 -31.52 15.67 10.35
N PHE A 56 -30.51 16.01 9.55
CA PHE A 56 -29.93 15.08 8.57
C PHE A 56 -29.26 13.88 9.23
N THR A 57 -28.54 14.10 10.34
CA THR A 57 -27.85 13.03 11.07
C THR A 57 -28.87 12.09 11.73
N ASN A 58 -29.95 12.63 12.29
CA ASN A 58 -31.06 11.84 12.83
C ASN A 58 -31.80 11.07 11.73
N GLU A 59 -32.03 11.66 10.57
CA GLU A 59 -32.67 10.99 9.44
C GLU A 59 -31.77 9.87 8.87
N LEU A 60 -30.46 10.07 8.86
CA LEU A 60 -29.47 9.10 8.37
C LEU A 60 -29.29 7.93 9.36
N VAL A 61 -29.31 8.20 10.66
CA VAL A 61 -29.33 7.17 11.72
C VAL A 61 -30.65 6.40 11.70
N ASN A 62 -31.78 7.08 11.52
CA ASN A 62 -33.09 6.42 11.42
C ASN A 62 -33.17 5.55 10.17
N ARG A 63 -32.71 6.02 9.00
CA ARG A 63 -32.62 5.20 7.78
C ARG A 63 -31.70 4.00 7.95
N LYS A 64 -30.57 4.14 8.66
CA LYS A 64 -29.66 3.03 8.92
C LYS A 64 -30.27 2.01 9.87
N THR A 65 -30.98 2.47 10.90
CA THR A 65 -31.69 1.62 11.87
C THR A 65 -32.87 0.89 11.22
N GLN A 66 -33.61 1.57 10.33
CA GLN A 66 -34.70 0.97 9.54
C GLN A 66 -34.17 -0.08 8.56
N LYS A 67 -33.09 0.23 7.84
CA LYS A 67 -32.41 -0.75 6.97
C LYS A 67 -31.89 -1.97 7.75
N TRP A 68 -31.39 -1.78 8.97
CA TRP A 68 -31.00 -2.89 9.83
C TRP A 68 -32.19 -3.70 10.35
N GLY A 69 -33.32 -3.03 10.65
CA GLY A 69 -34.58 -3.68 11.00
C GLY A 69 -35.14 -4.53 9.86
N GLU A 70 -35.18 -3.98 8.65
CA GLU A 70 -35.61 -4.65 7.43
C GLU A 70 -34.67 -5.81 7.04
N LEU A 71 -33.36 -5.64 7.19
CA LEU A 71 -32.37 -6.70 6.95
C LEU A 71 -32.50 -7.84 7.98
N ARG A 72 -32.82 -7.50 9.24
CA ARG A 72 -33.06 -8.48 10.31
C ARG A 72 -34.37 -9.24 10.08
N GLU A 73 -35.45 -8.57 9.67
CA GLU A 73 -36.71 -9.23 9.30
C GLU A 73 -36.56 -10.08 8.02
N SER A 74 -35.76 -9.63 7.06
CA SER A 74 -35.42 -10.38 5.83
C SER A 74 -34.61 -11.65 6.13
N LEU A 75 -33.71 -11.61 7.12
CA LEU A 75 -32.92 -12.77 7.53
C LEU A 75 -33.72 -13.79 8.39
N MET A 76 -34.86 -13.40 8.94
CA MET A 76 -35.71 -14.28 9.77
C MET A 76 -36.90 -14.89 9.01
N LYS A 77 -37.15 -14.50 7.75
CA LYS A 77 -38.18 -15.15 6.92
C LYS A 77 -37.58 -16.32 6.12
N PRO A 78 -38.16 -17.53 6.15
CA PRO A 78 -37.72 -18.63 5.31
C PRO A 78 -38.01 -18.30 3.84
N ALA A 79 -36.96 -18.26 3.01
CA ALA A 79 -37.06 -17.88 1.61
C ALA A 79 -37.76 -18.97 0.79
N VAL A 80 -38.92 -18.62 0.21
CA VAL A 80 -39.47 -19.23 -1.00
C VAL A 80 -38.78 -18.56 -2.19
N GLU A 81 -38.43 -19.39 -3.17
CA GLU A 81 -37.69 -19.04 -4.39
C GLU A 81 -38.41 -18.00 -5.25
N GLU A 82 -37.65 -17.06 -5.83
CA GLU A 82 -37.62 -16.79 -7.27
C GLU A 82 -36.55 -15.73 -7.63
N ALA A 83 -35.96 -15.91 -8.80
CA ALA A 83 -34.82 -15.16 -9.33
C ALA A 83 -35.27 -14.07 -10.32
N ASN A 84 -34.62 -12.89 -10.35
CA ASN A 84 -34.01 -12.36 -11.57
C ASN A 84 -33.09 -11.13 -11.36
N TYR A 85 -32.22 -10.94 -12.36
CA TYR A 85 -30.96 -10.18 -12.47
C TYR A 85 -31.01 -8.63 -12.51
N GLY A 86 -29.87 -8.00 -12.13
CA GLY A 86 -29.26 -6.91 -12.92
C GLY A 86 -28.52 -5.78 -12.18
N GLY A 87 -27.18 -5.67 -12.31
CA GLY A 87 -26.46 -4.38 -12.23
C GLY A 87 -25.08 -4.30 -11.52
N SER A 88 -24.01 -4.64 -12.25
CA SER A 88 -22.55 -4.26 -12.20
C SER A 88 -22.08 -3.17 -11.18
N THR A 89 -20.92 -3.19 -10.50
CA THR A 89 -19.54 -3.49 -10.96
C THR A 89 -18.53 -3.56 -9.78
N PHE A 90 -17.38 -4.24 -9.98
CA PHE A 90 -16.09 -4.26 -9.22
C PHE A 90 -15.80 -5.41 -8.23
N GLY A 91 -16.56 -6.51 -8.22
CA GLY A 91 -16.29 -7.69 -7.37
C GLY A 91 -16.11 -9.02 -8.13
N GLN A 92 -15.87 -8.99 -9.44
CA GLN A 92 -15.85 -10.21 -10.27
C GLN A 92 -14.46 -10.86 -10.28
N ASN A 93 -14.16 -11.58 -9.20
CA ASN A 93 -13.68 -12.97 -9.23
C ASN A 93 -13.46 -13.39 -7.76
N VAL A 94 -14.00 -14.56 -7.39
CA VAL A 94 -14.05 -15.10 -6.01
C VAL A 94 -15.15 -14.51 -5.13
N GLY A 95 -16.39 -14.56 -5.62
CA GLY A 95 -17.57 -14.11 -4.89
C GLY A 95 -18.78 -15.02 -5.10
N LEU A 96 -18.58 -16.34 -5.01
CA LEU A 96 -19.66 -17.31 -4.89
C LEU A 96 -19.15 -18.48 -4.03
N MET A 97 -19.24 -18.33 -2.71
CA MET A 97 -19.23 -19.51 -1.85
C MET A 97 -20.41 -20.38 -2.30
N SER A 98 -20.13 -21.58 -2.80
CA SER A 98 -21.20 -22.47 -3.26
C SER A 98 -22.11 -22.84 -2.08
N LYS A 99 -23.40 -23.11 -2.35
CA LYS A 99 -24.33 -23.60 -1.31
C LYS A 99 -23.76 -24.83 -0.57
N GLY A 100 -22.95 -25.65 -1.26
CA GLY A 100 -22.19 -26.76 -0.69
C GLY A 100 -21.10 -26.33 0.31
N MET A 101 -20.32 -25.29 0.00
CA MET A 101 -19.33 -24.76 0.94
C MET A 101 -19.97 -24.18 2.21
N MET A 102 -21.14 -23.54 2.09
CA MET A 102 -21.91 -23.09 3.25
C MET A 102 -22.50 -24.24 4.05
N SER A 103 -22.95 -25.33 3.41
CA SER A 103 -23.39 -26.52 4.13
C SER A 103 -22.24 -27.21 4.86
N ASP A 104 -21.05 -27.26 4.26
CA ASP A 104 -19.85 -27.86 4.88
C ASP A 104 -19.37 -27.03 6.08
N LEU A 105 -19.36 -25.69 5.96
CA LEU A 105 -19.08 -24.80 7.10
C LEU A 105 -20.15 -24.91 8.20
N LYS A 106 -21.42 -25.13 7.84
CA LYS A 106 -22.48 -25.41 8.83
C LYS A 106 -22.32 -26.79 9.47
N ALA A 107 -21.84 -27.79 8.71
CA ALA A 107 -21.55 -29.12 9.23
C ALA A 107 -20.40 -29.09 10.24
N LEU A 108 -19.34 -28.30 10.01
CA LEU A 108 -18.27 -28.05 10.99
C LEU A 108 -18.77 -27.54 12.36
N ARG A 109 -19.90 -26.82 12.36
CA ARG A 109 -20.51 -26.26 13.58
C ARG A 109 -21.47 -27.22 14.28
N SER A 110 -21.78 -28.37 13.68
CA SER A 110 -22.67 -29.36 14.30
C SER A 110 -21.88 -30.25 15.28
N PRO A 111 -22.33 -30.41 16.54
CA PRO A 111 -21.60 -31.19 17.56
C PRO A 111 -21.60 -32.70 17.29
N GLN A 112 -22.26 -33.17 16.23
CA GLN A 112 -22.42 -34.59 15.89
C GLN A 112 -21.80 -34.97 14.53
N LEU A 113 -21.47 -34.01 13.66
CA LEU A 113 -20.86 -34.25 12.34
C LEU A 113 -19.55 -33.46 12.21
N GLY A 114 -18.52 -33.89 12.96
CA GLY A 114 -17.17 -33.40 12.72
C GLY A 114 -16.73 -33.79 11.31
N LEU A 115 -16.63 -32.81 10.41
CA LEU A 115 -16.09 -33.02 9.07
C LEU A 115 -14.69 -33.63 9.19
N ASP A 116 -14.53 -34.82 8.63
CA ASP A 116 -13.27 -35.55 8.60
C ASP A 116 -12.52 -35.20 7.32
N ILE A 117 -11.31 -34.65 7.45
CA ILE A 117 -10.51 -34.23 6.30
C ILE A 117 -10.14 -35.43 5.42
N ARG A 118 -10.15 -36.66 5.97
CA ARG A 118 -9.86 -37.89 5.22
C ARG A 118 -10.79 -38.14 4.02
N SER A 119 -12.04 -37.67 4.09
CA SER A 119 -13.00 -37.83 2.99
C SER A 119 -12.94 -36.71 1.95
N LEU A 120 -12.12 -35.68 2.19
CA LEU A 120 -12.04 -34.50 1.32
C LEU A 120 -10.95 -34.69 0.26
N SER A 121 -11.27 -34.31 -0.97
CA SER A 121 -10.26 -34.10 -2.00
C SER A 121 -9.43 -32.84 -1.70
N GLN A 122 -8.20 -32.78 -2.22
CA GLN A 122 -7.31 -31.63 -2.04
C GLN A 122 -7.97 -30.29 -2.44
N PRO A 123 -8.71 -30.16 -3.57
CA PRO A 123 -9.41 -28.92 -3.90
C PRO A 123 -10.53 -28.55 -2.92
N GLN A 124 -11.21 -29.54 -2.33
CA GLN A 124 -12.25 -29.28 -1.33
C GLN A 124 -11.64 -28.78 -0.02
N LEU A 125 -10.54 -29.38 0.42
CA LEU A 125 -9.78 -28.90 1.58
C LEU A 125 -9.29 -27.46 1.37
N ASP A 126 -8.70 -27.19 0.21
CA ASP A 126 -8.18 -25.87 -0.15
C ASP A 126 -9.28 -24.80 -0.17
N ASN A 127 -10.42 -25.09 -0.81
CA ASN A 127 -11.56 -24.19 -0.87
C ASN A 127 -12.16 -23.93 0.53
N LEU A 128 -12.19 -24.95 1.37
CA LEU A 128 -12.75 -24.84 2.72
C LEU A 128 -11.81 -24.01 3.62
N LEU A 129 -10.50 -24.21 3.54
CA LEU A 129 -9.51 -23.36 4.21
C LEU A 129 -9.59 -21.91 3.73
N LEU A 130 -9.62 -21.67 2.42
CA LEU A 130 -9.78 -20.33 1.86
C LEU A 130 -11.07 -19.66 2.33
N ALA A 131 -12.21 -20.37 2.33
CA ALA A 131 -13.46 -19.84 2.85
C ALA A 131 -13.37 -19.47 4.33
N THR A 132 -12.71 -20.28 5.16
CA THR A 132 -12.50 -19.93 6.58
C THR A 132 -11.59 -18.72 6.77
N LEU A 133 -10.60 -18.52 5.88
CA LEU A 133 -9.74 -17.34 5.87
C LEU A 133 -10.50 -16.08 5.45
N GLU A 134 -11.36 -16.17 4.42
CA GLU A 134 -12.20 -15.06 3.94
C GLU A 134 -13.22 -14.61 5.00
N ILE A 135 -13.90 -15.56 5.64
CA ILE A 135 -14.87 -15.30 6.71
C ILE A 135 -14.15 -14.86 8.00
N LYS A 136 -12.82 -15.06 8.08
CA LYS A 136 -12.01 -14.90 9.29
C LYS A 136 -12.57 -15.70 10.47
N ASN A 137 -13.16 -16.86 10.21
CA ASN A 137 -13.68 -17.72 11.26
C ASN A 137 -12.54 -18.48 11.94
N LYS A 138 -12.06 -17.92 13.05
CA LYS A 138 -10.92 -18.46 13.81
C LYS A 138 -11.14 -19.88 14.33
N LEU A 139 -12.35 -20.23 14.77
CA LEU A 139 -12.60 -21.53 15.40
C LEU A 139 -12.55 -22.66 14.38
N ASP A 140 -13.29 -22.52 13.29
CA ASP A 140 -13.35 -23.50 12.19
C ASP A 140 -11.98 -23.63 11.53
N PHE A 141 -11.28 -22.52 11.29
CA PHE A 141 -9.92 -22.54 10.76
C PHE A 141 -8.95 -23.34 11.65
N LEU A 142 -8.94 -23.07 12.97
CA LEU A 142 -8.04 -23.80 13.88
C LEU A 142 -8.41 -25.28 14.00
N TYR A 143 -9.69 -25.63 13.89
CA TYR A 143 -10.13 -27.02 13.84
C TYR A 143 -9.56 -27.73 12.61
N LEU A 144 -9.65 -27.12 11.43
CA LEU A 144 -9.12 -27.69 10.18
C LEU A 144 -7.60 -27.85 10.24
N ILE A 145 -6.88 -26.85 10.74
CA ILE A 145 -5.42 -26.95 10.90
C ILE A 145 -5.03 -28.11 11.82
N ARG A 146 -5.76 -28.32 12.93
CA ARG A 146 -5.49 -29.48 13.81
C ARG A 146 -5.73 -30.81 13.10
N GLN A 147 -6.76 -30.89 12.27
CA GLN A 147 -7.04 -32.08 11.47
C GLN A 147 -5.96 -32.29 10.40
N CYS A 148 -5.48 -31.23 9.73
CA CYS A 148 -4.35 -31.31 8.80
C CYS A 148 -3.08 -31.87 9.46
N VAL A 149 -2.75 -31.39 10.67
CA VAL A 149 -1.62 -31.90 11.46
C VAL A 149 -1.84 -33.36 11.86
N ARG A 150 -3.04 -33.69 12.36
CA ARG A 150 -3.37 -35.04 12.84
C ARG A 150 -3.27 -36.09 11.73
N TRP A 151 -3.73 -35.75 10.53
CA TRP A 151 -3.76 -36.67 9.39
C TRP A 151 -2.55 -36.51 8.46
N GLN A 152 -1.60 -35.63 8.80
CA GLN A 152 -0.45 -35.27 7.96
C GLN A 152 -0.85 -34.91 6.52
N GLN A 153 -2.02 -34.28 6.35
CA GLN A 153 -2.52 -33.82 5.06
C GLN A 153 -2.39 -32.31 4.98
N LEU A 154 -1.48 -31.85 4.13
CA LEU A 154 -1.23 -30.43 3.88
C LEU A 154 -2.06 -29.93 2.69
N PRO A 155 -2.59 -28.70 2.75
CA PRO A 155 -3.21 -28.06 1.60
C PRO A 155 -2.19 -27.75 0.51
N CYS A 156 -2.65 -27.30 -0.66
CA CYS A 156 -1.72 -26.86 -1.70
C CYS A 156 -0.82 -25.71 -1.22
N ASN A 157 0.35 -25.56 -1.84
CA ASN A 157 1.40 -24.64 -1.42
C ASN A 157 0.92 -23.19 -1.22
N GLU A 158 0.08 -22.67 -2.11
CA GLU A 158 -0.42 -21.29 -2.04
C GLU A 158 -1.39 -21.08 -0.86
N VAL A 159 -2.32 -22.02 -0.67
CA VAL A 159 -3.26 -22.01 0.46
C VAL A 159 -2.51 -22.22 1.76
N PHE A 160 -1.49 -23.08 1.76
CA PHE A 160 -0.67 -23.34 2.94
C PHE A 160 0.09 -22.08 3.39
N ILE A 161 0.73 -21.35 2.47
CA ILE A 161 1.38 -20.06 2.78
C ILE A 161 0.36 -19.06 3.36
N SER A 162 -0.84 -19.01 2.80
CA SER A 162 -1.91 -18.13 3.29
C SER A 162 -2.36 -18.51 4.71
N CYS A 163 -2.48 -19.81 4.99
CA CYS A 163 -2.75 -20.33 6.33
C CYS A 163 -1.63 -19.96 7.32
N LEU A 164 -0.36 -20.11 6.92
CA LEU A 164 0.79 -19.76 7.76
C LEU A 164 0.83 -18.26 8.08
N LYS A 165 0.55 -17.40 7.09
CA LYS A 165 0.42 -15.94 7.31
C LYS A 165 -0.69 -15.62 8.31
N TYR A 166 -1.85 -16.27 8.19
CA TYR A 166 -2.96 -16.05 9.10
C TYR A 166 -2.68 -16.59 10.52
N LEU A 167 -2.02 -17.74 10.66
CA LEU A 167 -1.57 -18.24 11.97
C LEU A 167 -0.57 -17.29 12.63
N SER A 168 0.32 -16.68 11.82
CA SER A 168 1.29 -15.70 12.28
C SER A 168 0.61 -14.42 12.78
N SER A 169 -0.40 -13.92 12.07
CA SER A 169 -1.16 -12.74 12.51
C SER A 169 -1.99 -13.02 13.77
N LEU A 170 -2.40 -14.27 14.01
CA LEU A 170 -3.10 -14.68 15.23
C LEU A 170 -2.18 -14.99 16.43
N GLY A 171 -0.85 -14.95 16.26
CA GLY A 171 0.12 -15.28 17.32
C GLY A 171 0.12 -16.77 17.71
N ARG A 172 -0.30 -17.66 16.81
CA ARG A 172 -0.52 -19.09 17.11
C ARG A 172 0.75 -19.95 16.92
N MET A 173 1.71 -19.76 17.84
CA MET A 173 3.02 -20.41 17.77
C MET A 173 2.96 -21.95 17.83
N GLN A 174 2.15 -22.53 18.73
CA GLN A 174 2.04 -23.99 18.87
C GLN A 174 1.59 -24.67 17.58
N GLN A 175 0.65 -24.05 16.86
CA GLN A 175 0.17 -24.56 15.58
C GLN A 175 1.25 -24.47 14.50
N LEU A 176 2.02 -23.38 14.47
CA LEU A 176 3.16 -23.23 13.56
C LEU A 176 4.28 -24.24 13.82
N GLU A 177 4.57 -24.56 15.08
CA GLU A 177 5.52 -25.61 15.45
C GLU A 177 5.04 -26.99 15.01
N SER A 178 3.77 -27.30 15.26
CA SER A 178 3.20 -28.58 14.84
C SER A 178 3.20 -28.75 13.31
N LEU A 179 2.94 -27.68 12.56
CA LEU A 179 3.00 -27.69 11.10
C LEU A 179 4.44 -27.79 10.58
N ALA A 180 5.40 -27.13 11.23
CA ALA A 180 6.81 -27.26 10.89
C ALA A 180 7.30 -28.70 11.08
N GLU A 181 6.89 -29.35 12.17
CA GLU A 181 7.17 -30.75 12.43
C GLU A 181 6.52 -31.66 11.38
N THR A 182 5.26 -31.41 11.00
CA THR A 182 4.61 -32.15 9.91
C THR A 182 5.35 -31.97 8.59
N CYS A 183 5.79 -30.74 8.25
CA CYS A 183 6.62 -30.50 7.07
C CYS A 183 7.94 -31.28 7.11
N ARG A 184 8.57 -31.42 8.28
CA ARG A 184 9.80 -32.20 8.45
C ARG A 184 9.55 -33.70 8.26
N GLN A 185 8.49 -34.23 8.86
CA GLN A 185 8.11 -35.63 8.74
C GLN A 185 7.78 -36.02 7.29
N LEU A 186 7.14 -35.12 6.55
CA LEU A 186 6.79 -35.33 5.14
C LEU A 186 7.93 -34.98 4.16
N ASN A 187 9.11 -34.55 4.66
CA ASN A 187 10.20 -33.99 3.85
C ASN A 187 9.71 -32.92 2.85
N HIS A 188 8.77 -32.10 3.27
CA HIS A 188 8.18 -31.08 2.43
C HIS A 188 9.21 -29.97 2.13
N PRO A 189 9.31 -29.46 0.89
CA PRO A 189 10.29 -28.44 0.52
C PRO A 189 10.21 -27.17 1.38
N PHE A 190 9.06 -26.90 2.01
CA PHE A 190 8.90 -25.73 2.88
C PHE A 190 9.74 -25.78 4.16
N ALA A 191 10.13 -26.97 4.62
CA ALA A 191 11.03 -27.10 5.77
C ALA A 191 12.41 -26.51 5.45
N THR A 192 12.90 -26.68 4.21
CA THR A 192 14.19 -26.15 3.77
C THR A 192 14.06 -24.72 3.22
N ILE A 193 13.05 -24.44 2.40
CA ILE A 193 12.82 -23.12 1.78
C ILE A 193 12.67 -22.03 2.85
N TYR A 194 11.88 -22.28 3.90
CA TYR A 194 11.58 -21.28 4.93
C TYR A 194 12.33 -21.51 6.25
N SER A 195 13.40 -22.32 6.25
CA SER A 195 14.19 -22.63 7.44
C SER A 195 13.34 -22.99 8.65
N ASP A 196 12.58 -24.09 8.54
CA ASP A 196 11.65 -24.55 9.58
C ASP A 196 10.56 -23.51 9.92
N LEU A 197 10.05 -22.82 8.90
CA LEU A 197 9.02 -21.78 8.98
C LEU A 197 9.42 -20.56 9.83
N ALA A 198 10.71 -20.25 9.93
CA ALA A 198 11.24 -19.14 10.72
C ALA A 198 10.58 -17.77 10.45
N PRO A 199 10.31 -17.34 9.19
CA PRO A 199 9.63 -16.06 8.93
C PRO A 199 8.25 -15.96 9.60
N PHE A 200 7.50 -17.06 9.63
CA PHE A 200 6.16 -17.12 10.20
C PHE A 200 6.20 -17.19 11.73
N LYS A 201 7.09 -18.02 12.27
CA LYS A 201 7.32 -18.13 13.72
C LYS A 201 7.77 -16.80 14.33
N ALA A 202 8.67 -16.08 13.66
CA ALA A 202 9.14 -14.77 14.12
C ALA A 202 8.00 -13.76 14.25
N ILE A 203 7.13 -13.64 13.22
CA ILE A 203 5.95 -12.75 13.27
C ILE A 203 4.97 -13.18 14.37
N ALA A 204 4.74 -14.49 14.53
CA ALA A 204 3.84 -14.98 15.59
C ALA A 204 4.36 -14.64 17.00
N LEU A 205 5.66 -14.83 17.24
CA LEU A 205 6.31 -14.49 18.50
C LEU A 205 6.28 -12.98 18.76
N TRP A 206 6.46 -12.19 17.70
CA TRP A 206 6.39 -10.74 17.75
C TRP A 206 5.01 -10.26 18.22
N HIS A 207 3.93 -10.76 17.61
CA HIS A 207 2.55 -10.42 18.03
C HIS A 207 2.19 -10.92 19.43
N ASN A 208 2.89 -11.94 19.95
CA ASN A 208 2.72 -12.40 21.32
C ASN A 208 3.46 -11.53 22.35
N GLY A 209 4.20 -10.50 21.93
CA GLY A 209 4.96 -9.60 22.80
C GLY A 209 6.37 -10.10 23.15
N ASN A 210 6.82 -11.22 22.60
CA ASN A 210 8.15 -11.78 22.86
C ASN A 210 9.17 -11.25 21.83
N SER A 211 9.42 -9.94 21.86
CA SER A 211 10.26 -9.25 20.85
C SER A 211 11.66 -9.83 20.73
N ASP A 212 12.36 -10.10 21.84
CA ASP A 212 13.74 -10.63 21.80
C ASP A 212 13.81 -12.00 21.14
N VAL A 213 12.89 -12.90 21.51
CA VAL A 213 12.82 -14.25 20.94
C VAL A 213 12.45 -14.17 19.46
N ALA A 214 11.52 -13.31 19.09
CA ALA A 214 11.13 -13.09 17.69
C ALA A 214 12.32 -12.64 16.83
N LEU A 215 13.09 -11.66 17.30
CA LEU A 215 14.27 -11.15 16.61
C LEU A 215 15.37 -12.20 16.50
N MET A 216 15.60 -12.99 17.56
CA MET A 216 16.57 -14.09 17.55
C MET A 216 16.14 -15.22 16.61
N THR A 217 14.85 -15.56 16.56
CA THR A 217 14.31 -16.55 15.60
C THR A 217 14.50 -16.06 14.17
N LEU A 218 14.28 -14.77 13.92
CA LEU A 218 14.51 -14.18 12.60
C LEU A 218 15.99 -14.24 12.21
N HIS A 219 16.89 -13.85 13.12
CA HIS A 219 18.34 -13.90 12.90
C HIS A 219 18.81 -15.31 12.52
N ARG A 220 18.46 -16.31 13.35
CA ARG A 220 18.84 -17.72 13.12
C ARG A 220 18.26 -18.29 11.83
N GLY A 221 17.02 -17.93 11.51
CA GLY A 221 16.33 -18.36 10.29
C GLY A 221 16.79 -17.64 9.03
N TYR A 222 17.53 -16.54 9.15
CA TYR A 222 17.92 -15.70 8.02
C TYR A 222 18.85 -16.45 7.06
N GLY A 223 19.94 -17.02 7.58
CA GLY A 223 20.94 -17.72 6.77
C GLY A 223 20.37 -18.88 5.97
N GLY A 224 19.55 -19.74 6.58
CA GLY A 224 18.93 -20.86 5.87
C GLY A 224 17.94 -20.40 4.79
N SER A 225 17.23 -19.30 5.03
CA SER A 225 16.20 -18.79 4.11
C SER A 225 16.83 -18.10 2.89
N LEU A 226 18.10 -17.69 2.96
CA LEU A 226 18.82 -17.05 1.85
C LEU A 226 19.13 -17.99 0.68
N ASN A 227 19.13 -19.32 0.94
CA ASN A 227 19.44 -20.34 -0.05
C ASN A 227 18.40 -20.41 -1.19
N THR A 228 17.18 -19.93 -0.94
CA THR A 228 16.10 -19.93 -1.92
C THR A 228 15.57 -18.52 -2.13
N GLU A 229 15.12 -18.20 -3.35
CA GLU A 229 14.58 -16.88 -3.65
C GLU A 229 13.28 -16.60 -2.87
N GLU A 230 12.41 -17.60 -2.76
CA GLU A 230 11.17 -17.51 -2.01
C GLU A 230 11.40 -17.34 -0.50
N GLY A 231 12.32 -18.12 0.08
CA GLY A 231 12.73 -18.00 1.47
C GLY A 231 13.27 -16.61 1.77
N ARG A 232 14.19 -16.12 0.93
CA ARG A 232 14.76 -14.78 1.02
C ARG A 232 13.69 -13.70 0.94
N ARG A 233 12.73 -13.82 0.03
CA ARG A 233 11.62 -12.87 -0.09
C ARG A 233 10.78 -12.88 1.19
N MET A 234 10.44 -14.05 1.71
CA MET A 234 9.57 -14.19 2.88
C MET A 234 10.21 -13.69 4.17
N ILE A 235 11.48 -14.04 4.45
CA ILE A 235 12.19 -13.55 5.65
C ILE A 235 12.37 -12.03 5.61
N ARG A 236 12.63 -11.46 4.42
CA ARG A 236 12.72 -10.01 4.22
C ARG A 236 11.39 -9.28 4.42
N VAL A 237 10.28 -9.91 4.02
CA VAL A 237 8.93 -9.39 4.31
C VAL A 237 8.66 -9.42 5.81
N ALA A 238 8.95 -10.54 6.49
CA ALA A 238 8.80 -10.65 7.94
C ALA A 238 9.62 -9.60 8.69
N PHE A 239 10.89 -9.41 8.30
CA PHE A 239 11.75 -8.39 8.86
C PHE A 239 11.15 -6.99 8.67
N ARG A 240 10.69 -6.65 7.46
CA ARG A 240 10.06 -5.35 7.18
C ARG A 240 8.83 -5.11 8.05
N THR A 241 7.96 -6.11 8.19
CA THR A 241 6.75 -6.01 9.03
C THR A 241 7.12 -5.70 10.47
N ILE A 242 8.10 -6.42 11.04
CA ILE A 242 8.58 -6.17 12.41
C ILE A 242 9.13 -4.74 12.55
N VAL A 243 9.93 -4.26 11.59
CA VAL A 243 10.46 -2.88 11.61
C VAL A 243 9.34 -1.84 11.60
N GLU A 244 8.36 -2.01 10.72
CA GLU A 244 7.21 -1.10 10.59
C GLU A 244 6.38 -1.06 11.89
N GLU A 245 6.13 -2.21 12.50
CA GLU A 245 5.39 -2.31 13.76
C GLU A 245 6.18 -1.78 14.96
N THR A 246 7.51 -1.97 15.00
CA THR A 246 8.36 -1.45 16.08
C THR A 246 8.25 0.08 16.17
N LEU A 247 8.31 0.76 15.03
CA LEU A 247 8.22 2.22 14.96
C LEU A 247 6.78 2.71 15.22
N ALA A 248 5.77 1.96 14.79
CA ALA A 248 4.38 2.26 15.12
C ALA A 248 4.11 2.16 16.63
N GLN A 249 4.72 1.17 17.31
CA GLN A 249 4.63 0.98 18.76
C GLN A 249 5.53 1.93 19.55
N LYS A 250 6.45 2.64 18.89
CA LYS A 250 7.39 3.62 19.48
C LYS A 250 8.27 3.04 20.60
N SER A 251 8.70 1.79 20.44
CA SER A 251 9.57 1.13 21.42
C SER A 251 11.04 1.33 21.06
N GLU A 252 11.70 2.30 21.71
CA GLU A 252 13.11 2.62 21.48
C GLU A 252 14.04 1.46 21.83
N ALA A 253 13.81 0.78 22.95
CA ALA A 253 14.61 -0.38 23.36
C ALA A 253 14.58 -1.49 22.30
N VAL A 254 13.40 -1.77 21.74
CA VAL A 254 13.24 -2.80 20.71
C VAL A 254 13.84 -2.36 19.37
N LEU A 255 13.82 -1.06 19.06
CA LEU A 255 14.50 -0.50 17.89
C LEU A 255 16.01 -0.70 17.98
N VAL A 256 16.62 -0.48 19.15
CA VAL A 256 18.06 -0.73 19.36
C VAL A 256 18.40 -2.21 19.12
N SER A 257 17.63 -3.13 19.70
CA SER A 257 17.83 -4.57 19.48
C SER A 257 17.62 -4.96 18.00
N LEU A 258 16.63 -4.37 17.32
CA LEU A 258 16.39 -4.58 15.90
C LEU A 258 17.55 -4.08 15.04
N MET A 259 18.15 -2.92 15.37
CA MET A 259 19.34 -2.40 14.71
C MET A 259 20.54 -3.34 14.90
N GLU A 260 20.76 -3.85 16.10
CA GLU A 260 21.83 -4.83 16.38
C GLU A 260 21.67 -6.10 15.54
N VAL A 261 20.45 -6.64 15.47
CA VAL A 261 20.13 -7.81 14.63
C VAL A 261 20.32 -7.50 13.15
N ALA A 262 19.92 -6.32 12.67
CA ALA A 262 20.16 -5.91 11.29
C ALA A 262 21.66 -5.83 10.95
N ARG A 263 22.47 -5.27 11.87
CA ARG A 263 23.93 -5.20 11.72
C ARG A 263 24.56 -6.58 11.75
N ALA A 264 24.10 -7.48 12.62
CA ALA A 264 24.59 -8.86 12.69
C ALA A 264 24.30 -9.62 11.39
N ILE A 265 23.06 -9.56 10.90
CA ILE A 265 22.68 -10.16 9.61
C ILE A 265 23.52 -9.61 8.45
N HIS A 266 23.76 -8.30 8.42
CA HIS A 266 24.62 -7.71 7.38
C HIS A 266 26.08 -8.18 7.49
N ARG A 267 26.64 -8.32 8.70
CA ARG A 267 28.01 -8.84 8.89
C ARG A 267 28.14 -10.30 8.44
N GLU A 268 27.15 -11.13 8.77
CA GLU A 268 27.19 -12.57 8.48
C GLU A 268 26.87 -12.89 7.01
N HIS A 269 25.90 -12.19 6.42
CA HIS A 269 25.34 -12.53 5.11
C HIS A 269 25.59 -11.48 4.03
N LYS A 270 26.24 -10.35 4.37
CA LYS A 270 26.46 -9.21 3.47
C LYS A 270 25.18 -8.69 2.81
N ASP A 271 24.04 -8.83 3.50
CA ASP A 271 22.75 -8.41 2.98
C ASP A 271 22.39 -7.00 3.47
N ILE A 272 22.70 -5.99 2.65
CA ILE A 272 22.40 -4.58 2.96
C ILE A 272 20.90 -4.27 3.05
N PHE A 273 20.04 -5.15 2.51
CA PHE A 273 18.59 -4.93 2.50
C PHE A 273 18.02 -4.71 3.90
N VAL A 274 18.53 -5.47 4.88
CA VAL A 274 18.02 -5.46 6.26
C VAL A 274 18.29 -4.12 6.92
N VAL A 275 19.53 -3.63 6.78
CA VAL A 275 19.94 -2.29 7.23
C VAL A 275 19.17 -1.20 6.50
N ALA A 276 19.01 -1.31 5.18
CA ALA A 276 18.24 -0.35 4.38
C ALA A 276 16.76 -0.29 4.80
N CYS A 277 16.20 -1.42 5.25
CA CYS A 277 14.83 -1.48 5.74
C CYS A 277 14.68 -0.72 7.06
N VAL A 278 15.60 -0.93 8.01
CA VAL A 278 15.62 -0.16 9.28
C VAL A 278 15.81 1.33 8.99
N TRP A 279 16.81 1.67 8.16
CA TRP A 279 17.10 3.04 7.76
C TRP A 279 15.87 3.74 7.18
N LYS A 280 15.19 3.13 6.20
CA LYS A 280 14.05 3.75 5.52
C LYS A 280 12.96 4.14 6.53
N GLN A 281 12.66 3.25 7.47
CA GLN A 281 11.56 3.50 8.40
C GLN A 281 11.97 4.50 9.48
N CYS A 282 13.20 4.44 9.98
CA CYS A 282 13.73 5.45 10.92
C CYS A 282 13.80 6.84 10.26
N PHE A 283 14.23 6.91 9.00
CA PHE A 283 14.33 8.16 8.23
C PHE A 283 12.96 8.79 7.95
N ALA A 284 11.93 7.95 7.75
CA ALA A 284 10.56 8.39 7.54
C ALA A 284 9.84 8.78 8.84
N SER A 285 10.41 8.49 10.00
CA SER A 285 9.83 8.80 11.31
C SER A 285 9.87 10.31 11.57
N ASP A 286 8.89 10.77 12.35
CA ASP A 286 8.81 12.15 12.84
C ASP A 286 9.68 12.37 14.09
N TRP A 287 10.15 11.29 14.71
CA TRP A 287 10.94 11.35 15.94
C TRP A 287 12.41 11.67 15.66
N PHE A 288 12.96 12.60 16.44
CA PHE A 288 14.34 13.03 16.29
C PHE A 288 15.37 11.92 16.58
N SER A 289 15.11 11.07 17.58
CA SER A 289 15.96 9.93 17.94
C SER A 289 16.11 8.94 16.77
N ASP A 290 15.00 8.65 16.09
CA ASP A 290 14.97 7.74 14.94
C ASP A 290 15.70 8.36 13.75
N GLN A 291 15.52 9.65 13.51
CA GLN A 291 16.21 10.39 12.44
C GLN A 291 17.72 10.42 12.67
N LYS A 292 18.16 10.64 13.92
CA LYS A 292 19.58 10.56 14.28
C LYS A 292 20.15 9.17 14.02
N SER A 293 19.43 8.12 14.44
CA SER A 293 19.81 6.74 14.19
C SER A 293 19.89 6.42 12.69
N ALA A 294 18.99 6.98 11.89
CA ALA A 294 19.03 6.85 10.43
C ALA A 294 20.25 7.56 9.83
N GLY A 295 20.61 8.75 10.33
CA GLY A 295 21.83 9.46 9.94
C GLY A 295 23.10 8.63 10.22
N GLU A 296 23.21 8.09 11.43
CA GLU A 296 24.35 7.23 11.81
C GLU A 296 24.47 5.98 10.93
N LEU A 297 23.34 5.33 10.59
CA LEU A 297 23.34 4.20 9.66
C LEU A 297 23.77 4.63 8.24
N PHE A 298 23.31 5.79 7.78
CA PHE A 298 23.63 6.30 6.45
C PHE A 298 25.12 6.62 6.30
N GLU A 299 25.72 7.25 7.30
CA GLU A 299 27.15 7.57 7.31
C GLU A 299 28.02 6.32 7.40
N HIS A 300 27.62 5.34 8.21
CA HIS A 300 28.40 4.13 8.45
C HIS A 300 28.48 3.21 7.22
N TYR A 301 27.38 3.08 6.45
CA TYR A 301 27.28 2.11 5.36
C TYR A 301 27.33 2.77 3.97
N LYS A 302 28.49 2.73 3.32
CA LYS A 302 28.64 3.21 1.93
C LYS A 302 27.71 2.50 0.93
N GLU A 303 27.46 1.21 1.12
CA GLU A 303 26.52 0.43 0.31
C GLU A 303 25.09 0.95 0.42
N LEU A 304 24.70 1.45 1.60
CA LEU A 304 23.41 2.08 1.82
C LEU A 304 23.31 3.39 1.04
N GLN A 305 24.35 4.24 1.07
CA GLN A 305 24.40 5.50 0.31
C GLN A 305 24.19 5.26 -1.20
N GLN A 306 24.87 4.25 -1.75
CA GLN A 306 24.72 3.88 -3.16
C GLN A 306 23.33 3.32 -3.47
N LEU A 307 22.75 2.53 -2.56
CA LEU A 307 21.42 1.97 -2.72
C LEU A 307 20.34 3.06 -2.70
N VAL A 308 20.46 4.03 -1.80
CA VAL A 308 19.54 5.16 -1.67
C VAL A 308 19.64 6.09 -2.88
N ASP A 309 20.84 6.40 -3.36
CA ASP A 309 21.08 7.16 -4.60
C ASP A 309 20.36 6.53 -5.80
N ARG A 310 20.61 5.23 -6.04
CA ARG A 310 19.94 4.47 -7.12
C ARG A 310 18.42 4.40 -6.98
N ARG A 311 17.90 4.56 -5.77
CA ARG A 311 16.46 4.50 -5.46
C ARG A 311 15.87 5.86 -5.05
N ALA A 312 16.55 6.96 -5.38
CA ALA A 312 16.11 8.30 -5.01
C ALA A 312 14.69 8.61 -5.49
N SER A 313 14.40 8.39 -6.78
CA SER A 313 13.07 8.63 -7.37
C SER A 313 11.96 7.80 -6.72
N PRO A 314 12.05 6.45 -6.60
CA PRO A 314 10.99 5.68 -5.95
C PRO A 314 10.87 5.96 -4.44
N LEU A 315 11.96 6.34 -3.75
CA LEU A 315 11.89 6.78 -2.35
C LEU A 315 11.14 8.10 -2.21
N CYS A 316 11.50 9.10 -3.02
CA CYS A 316 10.82 10.39 -3.05
C CYS A 316 9.32 10.22 -3.33
N SER A 317 8.96 9.48 -4.37
CA SER A 317 7.55 9.17 -4.67
C SER A 317 6.84 8.44 -3.52
N SER A 318 7.54 7.55 -2.80
CA SER A 318 6.99 6.84 -1.65
C SER A 318 6.75 7.74 -0.44
N PHE A 319 7.50 8.82 -0.27
CA PHE A 319 7.29 9.79 0.81
C PHE A 319 6.20 10.81 0.45
N LEU A 320 6.21 11.28 -0.81
CA LEU A 320 5.18 12.18 -1.34
C LEU A 320 3.78 11.55 -1.34
N SER A 321 3.67 10.25 -1.66
CA SER A 321 2.38 9.53 -1.62
C SER A 321 1.81 9.40 -0.20
N ARG A 322 2.66 9.49 0.83
CA ARG A 322 2.28 9.54 2.24
C ARG A 322 2.11 10.96 2.77
N HIS A 323 2.18 11.97 1.90
CA HIS A 323 2.17 13.39 2.25
C HIS A 323 3.32 13.83 3.18
N ASN A 324 4.41 13.06 3.28
CA ASN A 324 5.58 13.40 4.10
C ASN A 324 6.57 14.23 3.28
N VAL A 325 6.30 15.54 3.19
CA VAL A 325 7.14 16.50 2.46
C VAL A 325 8.45 16.77 3.22
N ASP A 326 8.42 16.75 4.55
CA ASP A 326 9.61 16.96 5.39
C ASP A 326 10.68 15.89 5.16
N ALA A 327 10.27 14.62 5.05
CA ALA A 327 11.19 13.53 4.70
C ALA A 327 11.84 13.73 3.31
N VAL A 328 11.14 14.35 2.35
CA VAL A 328 11.69 14.67 1.03
C VAL A 328 12.70 15.81 1.12
N HIS A 329 12.42 16.85 1.91
CA HIS A 329 13.38 17.92 2.16
C HIS A 329 14.65 17.39 2.83
N ARG A 330 14.51 16.56 3.87
CA ARG A 330 15.65 15.87 4.50
C ARG A 330 16.42 15.00 3.50
N LEU A 331 15.72 14.33 2.59
CA LEU A 331 16.37 13.49 1.58
C LEU A 331 17.20 14.34 0.60
N ILE A 332 16.70 15.51 0.21
CA ILE A 332 17.42 16.49 -0.61
C ILE A 332 18.66 17.00 0.15
N GLU A 333 18.53 17.36 1.43
CA GLU A 333 19.65 17.79 2.28
C GLU A 333 20.76 16.73 2.34
N VAL A 334 20.39 15.46 2.57
CA VAL A 334 21.34 14.35 2.59
C VAL A 334 22.04 14.17 1.23
N PHE A 335 21.30 14.26 0.12
CA PHE A 335 21.90 14.18 -1.21
C PHE A 335 22.86 15.34 -1.51
N LEU A 336 22.55 16.54 -1.03
CA LEU A 336 23.45 17.69 -1.14
C LEU A 336 24.72 17.50 -0.30
N GLN A 337 24.60 17.03 0.95
CA GLN A 337 25.75 16.76 1.83
C GLN A 337 26.70 15.72 1.23
N HIS A 338 26.17 14.71 0.53
CA HIS A 338 26.96 13.64 -0.09
C HIS A 338 27.30 13.87 -1.58
N ASN A 339 27.09 15.09 -2.10
CA ASN A 339 27.36 15.47 -3.50
C ASN A 339 26.63 14.61 -4.56
N GLN A 340 25.46 14.05 -4.23
CA GLN A 340 24.65 13.23 -5.14
C GLN A 340 23.68 14.09 -5.97
N ARG A 341 24.25 14.89 -6.88
CA ARG A 341 23.48 15.88 -7.67
C ARG A 341 22.37 15.24 -8.52
N SER A 342 22.61 14.12 -9.19
CA SER A 342 21.59 13.45 -10.03
C SER A 342 20.34 13.04 -9.23
N ALA A 343 20.53 12.42 -8.06
CA ALA A 343 19.44 12.05 -7.16
C ALA A 343 18.68 13.26 -6.62
N CYS A 344 19.41 14.33 -6.26
CA CYS A 344 18.81 15.58 -5.83
C CYS A 344 17.93 16.22 -6.93
N ALA A 345 18.39 16.27 -8.19
CA ALA A 345 17.62 16.83 -9.31
C ALA A 345 16.30 16.06 -9.51
N ASN A 346 16.37 14.73 -9.46
CA ASN A 346 15.19 13.88 -9.57
C ASN A 346 14.20 14.14 -8.42
N CYS A 347 14.69 14.33 -7.20
CA CYS A 347 13.83 14.63 -6.05
C CYS A 347 13.17 16.00 -6.15
N LEU A 348 13.92 17.03 -6.57
CA LEU A 348 13.38 18.39 -6.80
C LEU A 348 12.33 18.41 -7.90
N SER A 349 12.56 17.68 -8.99
CA SER A 349 11.59 17.53 -10.08
C SER A 349 10.30 16.85 -9.62
N LEU A 350 10.39 15.77 -8.83
CA LEU A 350 9.22 15.09 -8.26
C LEU A 350 8.47 15.96 -7.24
N LEU A 351 9.20 16.68 -6.40
CA LEU A 351 8.64 17.61 -5.43
C LEU A 351 7.90 18.76 -6.13
N PHE A 352 8.47 19.31 -7.20
CA PHE A 352 7.81 20.32 -8.03
C PHE A 352 6.48 19.80 -8.59
N ASN A 353 6.48 18.62 -9.21
CA ASN A 353 5.27 18.02 -9.77
C ASN A 353 4.19 17.82 -8.69
N TYR A 354 4.60 17.41 -7.50
CA TYR A 354 3.69 17.23 -6.38
C TYR A 354 3.07 18.55 -5.91
N GLN A 355 3.86 19.62 -5.77
CA GLN A 355 3.35 20.93 -5.36
C GLN A 355 2.53 21.62 -6.46
N TYR A 356 2.89 21.41 -7.72
CA TYR A 356 2.12 21.87 -8.88
C TYR A 356 0.71 21.29 -8.87
N LEU A 357 0.57 19.98 -8.62
CA LEU A 357 -0.75 19.33 -8.52
C LEU A 357 -1.60 19.90 -7.37
N ARG A 358 -0.97 20.41 -6.32
CA ARG A 358 -1.63 21.09 -5.20
C ARG A 358 -1.93 22.58 -5.47
N LYS A 359 -1.48 23.11 -6.61
CA LYS A 359 -1.55 24.52 -7.01
C LYS A 359 -0.88 25.48 -6.00
N ASP A 360 0.17 25.01 -5.33
CA ASP A 360 0.94 25.84 -4.40
C ASP A 360 2.03 26.62 -5.15
N LEU A 361 1.68 27.82 -5.61
CA LEU A 361 2.59 28.69 -6.37
C LEU A 361 3.83 29.08 -5.54
N ARG A 362 3.66 29.32 -4.24
CA ARG A 362 4.78 29.74 -3.38
C ARG A 362 5.80 28.62 -3.26
N ALA A 363 5.35 27.40 -2.97
CA ALA A 363 6.23 26.25 -2.89
C ALA A 363 6.92 25.98 -4.23
N CYS A 364 6.20 26.06 -5.36
CA CYS A 364 6.78 25.93 -6.69
C CYS A 364 7.85 27.00 -6.98
N ALA A 365 7.62 28.26 -6.59
CA ALA A 365 8.58 29.35 -6.80
C ALA A 365 9.88 29.15 -5.99
N GLU A 366 9.77 28.72 -4.73
CA GLU A 366 10.94 28.40 -3.90
C GLU A 366 11.73 27.21 -4.47
N ILE A 367 11.06 26.20 -5.02
CA ILE A 367 11.72 25.07 -5.69
C ILE A 367 12.46 25.53 -6.95
N VAL A 368 11.83 26.34 -7.80
CA VAL A 368 12.48 26.90 -9.01
C VAL A 368 13.71 27.75 -8.64
N LYS A 369 13.57 28.59 -7.61
CA LYS A 369 14.69 29.38 -7.08
C LYS A 369 15.82 28.48 -6.58
N SER A 370 15.51 27.46 -5.79
CA SER A 370 16.49 26.48 -5.28
C SER A 370 17.17 25.72 -6.41
N CYS A 371 16.43 25.31 -7.45
CA CYS A 371 16.99 24.67 -8.64
C CYS A 371 17.94 25.61 -9.40
N SER A 372 17.65 26.91 -9.45
CA SER A 372 18.54 27.90 -10.06
C SER A 372 19.81 28.13 -9.23
N GLU A 373 19.70 28.22 -7.91
CA GLU A 373 20.84 28.40 -6.99
C GLU A 373 21.77 27.17 -6.98
N LEU A 374 21.20 25.98 -7.11
CA LEU A 374 21.95 24.71 -7.13
C LEU A 374 22.48 24.33 -8.51
N GLU A 375 22.24 25.15 -9.55
CA GLU A 375 22.57 24.89 -10.96
C GLU A 375 21.97 23.57 -11.49
N MET A 376 20.75 23.24 -11.04
CA MET A 376 20.05 22.00 -11.37
C MET A 376 18.67 22.33 -11.96
N PRO A 377 18.64 22.81 -13.22
CA PRO A 377 17.43 23.34 -13.82
C PRO A 377 16.35 22.27 -13.96
N LEU A 378 15.10 22.69 -13.74
CA LEU A 378 13.92 21.87 -14.03
C LEU A 378 13.75 21.69 -15.54
N THR A 379 13.01 20.66 -15.93
CA THR A 379 12.69 20.39 -17.34
C THR A 379 11.86 21.52 -17.95
N GLU A 380 11.96 21.72 -19.27
CA GLU A 380 11.20 22.75 -20.01
C GLU A 380 9.69 22.66 -19.74
N LEU A 381 9.14 21.44 -19.70
CA LEU A 381 7.75 21.18 -19.36
C LEU A 381 7.36 21.69 -17.96
N GLN A 382 8.26 21.56 -16.97
CA GLN A 382 8.01 22.04 -15.61
C GLN A 382 8.08 23.56 -15.53
N ASN A 383 8.93 24.19 -16.33
CA ASN A 383 8.97 25.64 -16.45
C ASN A 383 7.69 26.17 -17.12
N GLU A 384 7.17 25.51 -18.15
CA GLU A 384 5.87 25.82 -18.75
C GLU A 384 4.72 25.66 -17.74
N GLN A 385 4.75 24.59 -16.93
CA GLN A 385 3.80 24.36 -15.84
C GLN A 385 3.87 25.44 -14.76
N PHE A 386 5.07 25.90 -14.40
CA PHE A 386 5.22 27.00 -13.46
C PHE A 386 4.60 28.30 -14.01
N LEU A 387 4.87 28.61 -15.28
CA LEU A 387 4.32 29.78 -15.94
C LEU A 387 2.80 29.72 -16.07
N SER A 388 2.21 28.56 -16.37
CA SER A 388 0.76 28.41 -16.43
C SER A 388 0.09 28.66 -15.08
N LEU A 389 0.67 28.15 -13.97
CA LEU A 389 0.17 28.47 -12.62
C LEU A 389 0.28 29.95 -12.27
N PHE A 390 1.37 30.60 -12.68
CA PHE A 390 1.58 32.02 -12.45
C PHE A 390 0.56 32.88 -13.21
N LEU A 391 0.27 32.51 -14.46
CA LEU A 391 -0.70 33.19 -15.32
C LEU A 391 -2.16 32.93 -14.91
N ASP A 392 -2.51 31.71 -14.48
CA ASP A 392 -3.87 31.36 -14.03
C ASP A 392 -4.30 32.12 -12.76
N GLN A 393 -3.36 32.63 -11.95
CA GLN A 393 -3.66 33.48 -10.79
C GLN A 393 -3.81 34.97 -11.14
N SER A 394 -3.39 35.37 -12.34
CA SER A 394 -3.47 36.77 -12.78
C SER A 394 -4.85 37.20 -13.27
N GLU A 395 -5.84 36.29 -13.30
CA GLU A 395 -7.25 36.64 -13.46
C GLU A 395 -8.03 36.57 -12.13
N PRO A 396 -8.04 37.68 -11.37
CA PRO A 396 -9.22 38.06 -10.60
C PRO A 396 -9.76 39.43 -11.07
N PHE A 397 -11.09 39.57 -11.12
CA PHE A 397 -11.94 40.72 -11.56
C PHE A 397 -12.23 40.73 -13.08
N ASP A 398 -13.44 40.54 -13.62
CA ASP A 398 -14.78 40.92 -13.17
C ASP A 398 -15.86 39.93 -13.67
N THR A 399 -16.64 39.34 -12.77
CA THR A 399 -18.00 38.88 -13.10
C THR A 399 -18.94 39.18 -11.93
N ALA A 400 -19.22 40.45 -11.73
CA ALA A 400 -20.40 40.91 -11.01
C ALA A 400 -21.09 42.02 -11.80
N ALA A 401 -22.36 41.76 -12.13
CA ALA A 401 -23.37 42.71 -12.59
C ALA A 401 -23.16 43.39 -13.96
N GLY A 402 -24.15 43.23 -14.83
CA GLY A 402 -24.19 43.89 -16.13
C GLY A 402 -24.32 45.40 -16.03
N SER A 403 -23.69 46.10 -16.98
CA SER A 403 -24.24 47.29 -17.62
C SER A 403 -23.42 47.60 -18.88
N ARG A 404 -24.06 48.30 -19.81
CA ARG A 404 -23.60 48.59 -21.17
C ARG A 404 -22.40 49.57 -21.19
N THR A 405 -21.77 49.57 -22.37
CA THR A 405 -21.14 50.69 -23.11
C THR A 405 -19.67 51.09 -22.87
N MET A 406 -18.96 51.15 -24.03
CA MET A 406 -17.89 52.05 -24.45
C MET A 406 -16.46 51.91 -23.88
N GLY A 407 -15.62 51.20 -24.66
CA GLY A 407 -14.36 51.70 -25.24
C GLY A 407 -13.22 52.18 -24.32
N SER A 408 -12.08 51.48 -24.36
CA SER A 408 -10.76 52.10 -24.48
C SER A 408 -9.66 51.06 -24.76
N LYS A 409 -8.66 51.49 -25.53
CA LYS A 409 -7.50 50.75 -26.04
C LYS A 409 -6.54 50.34 -24.91
N TYR A 410 -6.06 49.09 -24.94
CA TYR A 410 -4.75 48.76 -24.37
C TYR A 410 -3.88 48.01 -25.39
N LYS A 411 -2.71 48.59 -25.64
CA LYS A 411 -1.65 48.09 -26.52
C LYS A 411 -1.03 46.83 -25.93
N THR A 412 -1.03 45.74 -26.70
CA THR A 412 -0.19 44.57 -26.47
C THR A 412 1.28 44.98 -26.63
N LYS A 413 2.05 45.03 -25.54
CA LYS A 413 3.51 45.11 -25.62
C LYS A 413 4.04 43.69 -25.83
N SER A 414 4.62 43.45 -27.00
CA SER A 414 5.40 42.26 -27.30
C SER A 414 6.67 42.26 -26.45
N PHE A 415 6.91 41.20 -25.67
CA PHE A 415 8.22 40.93 -25.11
C PHE A 415 9.03 40.09 -26.12
N GLN A 416 10.13 40.65 -26.62
CA GLN A 416 11.15 39.91 -27.35
C GLN A 416 12.12 39.28 -26.35
N TYR A 417 12.32 37.98 -26.44
CA TYR A 417 13.41 37.29 -25.75
C TYR A 417 14.74 37.60 -26.45
N LYS A 418 15.77 37.94 -25.66
CA LYS A 418 17.17 37.90 -26.10
C LYS A 418 17.75 36.57 -25.63
N PHE A 419 18.30 35.83 -26.60
CA PHE A 419 19.06 34.60 -26.41
C PHE A 419 20.35 34.83 -25.63
#